data_AF-A0A1F7NKC3-F1
#
_entry.id   AF-A0A1F7NKC3-F1
#
_cell.length_a   1.000
_cell.length_b   1.000
_cell.length_c   1.000
_cell.angle_alpha   90.00
_cell.angle_beta   90.00
_cell.angle_gamma   90.00
#
_symmetry.space_group_name_H-M   'P 1'
#
loop_
_entity.id
_entity.type
_entity.pdbx_description
1 polymer ?
#
loop_
_entity_poly.entity_id
_entity_poly.type
_entity_poly.pdbx_seq_one_letter_code
_entity_poly.pdbx_strand_id
1 'polypeptide(L)'
;MTDPLRTVKPHGTVVIHRPGPSGRPLLVSEADRHGTPLTVAEWDDAGRLRHARARLPDGSWIGIEPGAVESPAWGRSDRLWLLEPVEPFQPVEPITHFQSVDYGAVGFIPPLAEPERLPPGAGTAVLNFLATLLVNQGTPRVGYRGPYATEQLFTALLESFRYDPAATSPLERFIASDLAWMPAPHERIFAPAGAYVQLRDGIEKVVFQGRPYYRQRWQDVVRAEPRVVRTEGPRVFCSLCALGEAVEDHLILDPAGEILAVLPPAPAEGTAVPLSPGWRRAMGELIAHGSTPLLRPSILGVVERLRLEWGPVKGDLVEAAGDRLVVSLRLPRLFRQRLPAQPDKGEQVRAALGFAAEVARLLGPAVRRKAQAALAALPEAGQRAALELAEATFDAAASGLQSSLDRLIRGLLAGKDLPD
;
A
#
# COMPACT_ATOMS: atom_id res chain seq x y z
N MET A 1 -17.94 -7.22 -39.50
CA MET A 1 -17.73 -6.98 -38.06
C MET A 1 -17.90 -8.32 -37.36
N THR A 2 -16.81 -8.89 -36.88
CA THR A 2 -16.87 -10.04 -35.97
C THR A 2 -17.40 -9.55 -34.63
N ASP A 3 -18.38 -10.25 -34.07
CA ASP A 3 -18.96 -9.89 -32.78
C ASP A 3 -17.87 -9.84 -31.69
N PRO A 4 -17.95 -8.87 -30.76
CA PRO A 4 -17.01 -8.81 -29.66
C PRO A 4 -17.11 -10.08 -28.81
N LEU A 5 -15.95 -10.65 -28.46
CA LEU A 5 -15.88 -11.80 -27.57
C LEU A 5 -16.19 -11.32 -26.15
N ARG A 6 -17.26 -11.87 -25.57
CA ARG A 6 -17.67 -11.61 -24.19
C ARG A 6 -17.29 -12.79 -23.31
N THR A 7 -16.58 -12.55 -22.23
CA THR A 7 -16.25 -13.54 -21.21
C THR A 7 -16.72 -13.07 -19.83
N VAL A 8 -16.97 -14.01 -18.92
CA VAL A 8 -17.34 -13.74 -17.53
C VAL A 8 -16.34 -14.44 -16.64
N LYS A 9 -15.66 -13.67 -15.78
CA LYS A 9 -14.67 -14.18 -14.82
C LYS A 9 -15.38 -14.80 -13.58
N PRO A 10 -14.67 -15.59 -12.73
CA PRO A 10 -15.28 -16.33 -11.61
C PRO A 10 -16.14 -15.52 -10.65
N HIS A 11 -15.78 -14.25 -10.40
CA HIS A 11 -16.49 -13.30 -9.55
C HIS A 11 -17.40 -12.36 -10.33
N GLY A 12 -17.80 -12.73 -11.54
CA GLY A 12 -18.82 -12.05 -12.33
C GLY A 12 -18.36 -10.82 -13.09
N THR A 13 -17.06 -10.51 -13.12
CA THR A 13 -16.54 -9.45 -13.99
C THR A 13 -16.78 -9.84 -15.45
N VAL A 14 -17.50 -8.98 -16.18
CA VAL A 14 -17.72 -9.12 -17.61
C VAL A 14 -16.57 -8.44 -18.34
N VAL A 15 -15.92 -9.19 -19.24
CA VAL A 15 -14.82 -8.69 -20.05
C VAL A 15 -15.21 -8.76 -21.52
N ILE A 16 -15.00 -7.65 -22.21
CA ILE A 16 -15.25 -7.52 -23.64
C ILE A 16 -13.91 -7.42 -24.37
N HIS A 17 -13.71 -8.29 -25.34
CA HIS A 17 -12.57 -8.26 -26.25
C HIS A 17 -13.03 -8.03 -27.69
N ARG A 18 -12.15 -7.43 -28.48
CA ARG A 18 -12.26 -7.45 -29.94
C ARG A 18 -11.10 -8.23 -30.54
N PRO A 19 -11.24 -8.81 -31.75
CA PRO A 19 -10.11 -9.37 -32.46
C PRO A 19 -9.07 -8.30 -32.78
N GLY A 20 -7.81 -8.54 -32.43
CA GLY A 20 -6.66 -7.72 -32.82
C GLY A 20 -5.97 -8.25 -34.08
N PRO A 21 -4.92 -7.54 -34.53
CA PRO A 21 -4.01 -8.05 -35.55
C PRO A 21 -3.47 -9.41 -35.10
N SER A 22 -3.36 -10.38 -36.02
CA SER A 22 -3.03 -11.79 -35.75
C SER A 22 -4.07 -12.62 -34.98
N GLY A 23 -5.29 -12.09 -34.76
CA GLY A 23 -6.38 -12.82 -34.07
C GLY A 23 -6.26 -12.83 -32.54
N ARG A 24 -5.26 -12.13 -31.99
CA ARG A 24 -5.09 -11.98 -30.53
C ARG A 24 -6.23 -11.14 -29.95
N PRO A 25 -6.83 -11.51 -28.81
CA PRO A 25 -7.90 -10.72 -28.21
C PRO A 25 -7.35 -9.41 -27.61
N LEU A 26 -7.88 -8.28 -28.04
CA LEU A 26 -7.61 -6.97 -27.45
C LEU A 26 -8.70 -6.63 -26.45
N LEU A 27 -8.32 -6.33 -25.21
CA LEU A 27 -9.26 -5.92 -24.16
C LEU A 27 -9.92 -4.60 -24.55
N VAL A 28 -11.25 -4.54 -24.62
CA VAL A 28 -12.01 -3.31 -24.92
C VAL A 28 -12.55 -2.71 -23.64
N SER A 29 -13.19 -3.52 -22.79
CA SER A 29 -13.74 -3.04 -21.53
C SER A 29 -13.89 -4.14 -20.49
N GLU A 30 -13.94 -3.73 -19.23
CA GLU A 30 -14.33 -4.56 -18.09
C GLU A 30 -15.43 -3.84 -17.30
N ALA A 31 -16.43 -4.61 -16.86
CA ALA A 31 -17.43 -4.16 -15.90
C ALA A 31 -17.59 -5.21 -14.80
N ASP A 32 -17.84 -4.78 -13.56
CA ASP A 32 -18.14 -5.72 -12.48
C ASP A 32 -19.52 -6.38 -12.66
N ARG A 33 -19.86 -7.29 -11.75
CA ARG A 33 -21.15 -8.01 -11.78
C ARG A 33 -22.38 -7.11 -11.63
N HIS A 34 -22.21 -5.88 -11.15
CA HIS A 34 -23.26 -4.86 -11.01
C HIS A 34 -23.35 -3.96 -12.25
N GLY A 35 -22.52 -4.20 -13.26
CA GLY A 35 -22.43 -3.38 -14.46
C GLY A 35 -21.60 -2.11 -14.29
N THR A 36 -20.87 -1.97 -13.18
CA THR A 36 -20.00 -0.83 -12.94
C THR A 36 -18.78 -0.90 -13.86
N PRO A 37 -18.52 0.10 -14.72
CA PRO A 37 -17.32 0.10 -15.57
C PRO A 37 -16.04 0.14 -14.72
N LEU A 38 -15.06 -0.69 -15.07
CA LEU A 38 -13.79 -0.87 -14.34
C LEU A 38 -12.56 -0.51 -15.16
N THR A 39 -12.58 -0.85 -16.45
CA THR A 39 -11.50 -0.60 -17.42
C THR A 39 -12.11 -0.30 -18.77
N VAL A 40 -11.55 0.65 -19.50
CA VAL A 40 -11.85 0.88 -20.93
C VAL A 40 -10.53 1.06 -21.67
N ALA A 41 -10.36 0.39 -22.79
CA ALA A 41 -9.17 0.47 -23.63
C ALA A 41 -9.55 0.67 -25.10
N GLU A 42 -8.96 1.70 -25.70
CA GLU A 42 -9.18 2.10 -27.08
C GLU A 42 -7.94 1.73 -27.89
N TRP A 43 -8.14 1.01 -28.98
CA TRP A 43 -7.08 0.49 -29.84
C TRP A 43 -7.26 0.99 -31.26
N ASP A 44 -6.15 1.24 -31.97
CA ASP A 44 -6.20 1.51 -33.42
C ASP A 44 -6.30 0.21 -34.24
N ASP A 45 -6.45 0.36 -35.56
CA ASP A 45 -6.57 -0.79 -36.47
C ASP A 45 -5.28 -1.62 -36.58
N ALA A 46 -4.14 -1.03 -36.23
CA ALA A 46 -2.85 -1.70 -36.13
C ALA A 46 -2.66 -2.44 -34.79
N GLY A 47 -3.68 -2.46 -33.92
CA GLY A 47 -3.64 -3.12 -32.61
C GLY A 47 -2.75 -2.41 -31.59
N ARG A 48 -2.45 -1.12 -31.79
CA ARG A 48 -1.74 -0.30 -30.82
C ARG A 48 -2.74 0.36 -29.90
N LEU A 49 -2.43 0.40 -28.61
CA LEU A 49 -3.25 1.11 -27.64
C LEU A 49 -3.18 2.61 -27.93
N ARG A 50 -4.35 3.25 -28.05
CA ARG A 50 -4.48 4.70 -28.13
C ARG A 50 -4.63 5.30 -26.74
N HIS A 51 -5.54 4.75 -25.94
CA HIS A 51 -5.82 5.20 -24.58
C HIS A 51 -6.29 4.01 -23.75
N ALA A 52 -5.96 3.99 -22.47
CA ALA A 52 -6.63 3.12 -21.50
C ALA A 52 -7.05 3.93 -20.29
N ARG A 53 -8.11 3.48 -19.62
CA ARG A 53 -8.64 4.10 -18.42
C ARG A 53 -8.98 3.00 -17.42
N ALA A 54 -8.63 3.21 -16.15
CA ALA A 54 -8.97 2.28 -15.08
C ALA A 54 -9.59 3.03 -13.90
N ARG A 55 -10.68 2.49 -13.37
CA ARG A 55 -11.41 3.07 -12.25
C ARG A 55 -10.66 2.85 -10.94
N LEU A 56 -10.59 3.89 -10.12
CA LEU A 56 -9.96 3.91 -8.81
C LEU A 56 -10.98 3.65 -7.69
N PRO A 57 -10.52 3.26 -6.48
CA PRO A 57 -11.42 2.94 -5.37
C PRO A 57 -12.34 4.07 -4.92
N ASP A 58 -11.94 5.33 -5.09
CA ASP A 58 -12.75 6.52 -4.79
C ASP A 58 -13.76 6.87 -5.91
N GLY A 59 -13.78 6.08 -6.98
CA GLY A 59 -14.66 6.28 -8.13
C GLY A 59 -14.07 7.17 -9.22
N SER A 60 -12.95 7.85 -8.97
CA SER A 60 -12.19 8.57 -10.01
C SER A 60 -11.51 7.59 -10.99
N TRP A 61 -10.87 8.13 -12.04
CA TRP A 61 -10.24 7.31 -13.08
C TRP A 61 -8.80 7.74 -13.32
N ILE A 62 -7.94 6.75 -13.57
CA ILE A 62 -6.60 6.98 -14.10
C ILE A 62 -6.58 6.69 -15.60
N GLY A 63 -6.07 7.63 -16.38
CA GLY A 63 -5.85 7.50 -17.82
C GLY A 63 -4.40 7.18 -18.15
N ILE A 64 -4.19 6.39 -19.20
CA ILE A 64 -2.90 6.07 -19.80
C ILE A 64 -2.88 6.62 -21.22
N GLU A 65 -1.90 7.49 -21.52
CA GLU A 65 -1.64 8.07 -22.83
C GLU A 65 -0.27 7.55 -23.34
N PRO A 66 -0.25 6.56 -24.25
CA PRO A 66 0.98 5.91 -24.69
C PRO A 66 1.94 6.81 -25.47
N GLY A 67 3.23 6.76 -25.13
CA GLY A 67 4.32 7.44 -25.84
C GLY A 67 4.25 8.96 -25.83
N ALA A 68 3.57 9.56 -24.85
CA ALA A 68 3.32 10.99 -24.77
C ALA A 68 4.50 11.82 -24.24
N VAL A 69 5.52 11.18 -23.65
CA VAL A 69 6.64 11.86 -22.95
C VAL A 69 7.96 11.17 -23.26
N GLU A 70 9.06 11.92 -23.29
CA GLU A 70 10.43 11.39 -23.30
C GLU A 70 11.05 11.60 -21.91
N SER A 71 11.40 10.51 -21.22
CA SER A 71 12.06 10.56 -19.92
C SER A 71 13.58 10.59 -20.07
N PRO A 72 14.31 11.47 -19.37
CA PRO A 72 15.76 11.43 -19.35
C PRO A 72 16.34 10.10 -18.80
N ALA A 73 15.57 9.37 -17.97
CA ALA A 73 16.05 8.16 -17.31
C ALA A 73 15.97 6.90 -18.19
N TRP A 74 14.94 6.79 -19.05
CA TRP A 74 14.68 5.57 -19.84
C TRP A 74 14.01 5.83 -21.19
N GLY A 75 13.96 7.08 -21.66
CA GLY A 75 13.40 7.47 -22.95
C GLY A 75 11.87 7.44 -22.99
N ARG A 76 11.33 7.08 -24.15
CA ARG A 76 9.90 7.06 -24.44
C ARG A 76 9.05 6.48 -23.31
N SER A 77 8.05 7.24 -22.90
CA SER A 77 7.24 7.01 -21.71
C SER A 77 5.75 7.30 -21.96
N ASP A 78 4.91 6.57 -21.22
CA ASP A 78 3.46 6.72 -21.23
C ASP A 78 3.05 7.65 -20.09
N ARG A 79 2.18 8.62 -20.38
CA ARG A 79 1.71 9.59 -19.38
C ARG A 79 0.48 9.06 -18.65
N LEU A 80 0.46 9.31 -17.34
CA LEU A 80 -0.68 9.06 -16.47
C LEU A 80 -1.47 10.34 -16.19
N TRP A 81 -2.79 10.27 -16.33
CA TRP A 81 -3.72 11.37 -16.13
C TRP A 81 -4.72 11.05 -15.04
N LEU A 82 -5.05 12.04 -14.20
CA LEU A 82 -6.30 12.00 -13.44
C LEU A 82 -7.43 12.39 -14.39
N LEU A 83 -8.50 11.62 -14.42
CA LEU A 83 -9.65 11.87 -15.29
C LEU A 83 -10.91 12.16 -14.46
N GLU A 84 -11.79 12.99 -15.01
CA GLU A 84 -13.15 13.20 -14.48
C GLU A 84 -13.93 11.87 -14.38
N PRO A 85 -14.82 11.70 -13.38
CA PRO A 85 -15.48 10.42 -13.11
C PRO A 85 -16.64 10.07 -14.05
N VAL A 86 -17.02 10.99 -14.95
CA VAL A 86 -18.17 10.86 -15.86
C VAL A 86 -17.72 10.96 -17.30
N GLU A 87 -18.32 10.16 -18.18
CA GLU A 87 -18.09 10.25 -19.61
C GLU A 87 -18.67 11.56 -20.20
N PRO A 88 -17.97 12.24 -21.13
CA PRO A 88 -16.67 11.87 -21.70
C PRO A 88 -15.53 12.10 -20.70
N PHE A 89 -14.63 11.13 -20.56
CA PHE A 89 -13.50 11.23 -19.63
C PHE A 89 -12.54 12.36 -20.04
N GLN A 90 -12.60 13.48 -19.33
CA GLN A 90 -11.73 14.62 -19.58
C GLN A 90 -10.50 14.56 -18.66
N PRO A 91 -9.28 14.81 -19.20
CA PRO A 91 -8.10 14.95 -18.37
C PRO A 91 -8.22 16.15 -17.43
N VAL A 92 -7.97 15.92 -16.14
CA VAL A 92 -7.92 16.96 -15.11
C VAL A 92 -6.49 17.51 -15.02
N GLU A 93 -5.51 16.64 -14.73
CA GLU A 93 -4.11 17.02 -14.67
C GLU A 93 -3.16 15.83 -14.95
N PRO A 94 -1.95 16.09 -15.48
CA PRO A 94 -0.94 15.05 -15.66
C PRO A 94 -0.31 14.70 -14.31
N ILE A 95 -0.36 13.42 -13.95
CA ILE A 95 0.10 12.94 -12.65
C ILE A 95 1.58 12.56 -12.68
N THR A 96 1.97 11.67 -13.60
CA THR A 96 3.34 11.17 -13.73
C THR A 96 3.48 10.39 -15.05
N HIS A 97 4.56 9.65 -15.26
CA HIS A 97 4.79 8.79 -16.41
C HIS A 97 5.55 7.50 -16.05
N PHE A 98 5.41 6.46 -16.86
CA PHE A 98 6.19 5.23 -16.76
C PHE A 98 6.79 4.85 -18.12
N GLN A 99 7.81 4.00 -18.13
CA GLN A 99 8.45 3.56 -19.38
C GLN A 99 7.43 2.94 -20.33
N SER A 100 7.43 3.39 -21.59
CA SER A 100 6.46 2.91 -22.58
C SER A 100 6.60 1.41 -22.83
N VAL A 101 5.47 0.72 -22.96
CA VAL A 101 5.39 -0.71 -23.27
C VAL A 101 4.67 -0.97 -24.58
N ASP A 102 4.97 -2.09 -25.23
CA ASP A 102 4.12 -2.60 -26.30
C ASP A 102 2.88 -3.26 -25.70
N TYR A 103 1.76 -2.54 -25.66
CA TYR A 103 0.51 -3.05 -25.11
C TYR A 103 -0.06 -4.26 -25.87
N GLY A 104 0.33 -4.49 -27.13
CA GLY A 104 -0.05 -5.68 -27.90
C GLY A 104 0.80 -6.92 -27.58
N ALA A 105 1.95 -6.72 -26.93
CA ALA A 105 2.89 -7.75 -26.53
C ALA A 105 3.71 -7.30 -25.31
N VAL A 106 3.06 -7.18 -24.15
CA VAL A 106 3.69 -6.68 -22.93
C VAL A 106 4.79 -7.67 -22.52
N GLY A 107 6.03 -7.18 -22.40
CA GLY A 107 7.20 -8.02 -22.12
C GLY A 107 7.85 -7.81 -20.75
N PHE A 108 7.47 -6.77 -20.02
CA PHE A 108 8.05 -6.41 -18.73
C PHE A 108 7.11 -5.52 -17.92
N ILE A 109 7.42 -5.37 -16.63
CA ILE A 109 6.79 -4.38 -15.75
C ILE A 109 7.64 -3.10 -15.81
N PRO A 110 7.08 -1.97 -16.27
CA PRO A 110 7.84 -0.74 -16.47
C PRO A 110 8.14 0.00 -15.15
N PRO A 111 9.28 0.72 -15.04
CA PRO A 111 9.49 1.71 -13.99
C PRO A 111 8.50 2.88 -14.10
N LEU A 112 8.14 3.43 -12.94
CA LEU A 112 7.28 4.59 -12.78
C LEU A 112 8.09 5.75 -12.19
N ALA A 113 7.96 6.94 -12.76
CA ALA A 113 8.48 8.18 -12.18
C ALA A 113 7.57 8.66 -11.04
N GLU A 114 8.12 9.34 -10.03
CA GLU A 114 7.36 10.07 -8.99
C GLU A 114 6.15 9.27 -8.43
N PRO A 115 6.35 8.03 -7.94
CA PRO A 115 5.25 7.17 -7.49
C PRO A 115 4.36 7.80 -6.40
N GLU A 116 4.89 8.76 -5.63
CA GLU A 116 4.19 9.52 -4.60
C GLU A 116 3.12 10.48 -5.14
N ARG A 117 3.18 10.84 -6.42
CA ARG A 117 2.15 11.67 -7.07
C ARG A 117 0.89 10.87 -7.39
N LEU A 118 0.96 9.54 -7.40
CA LEU A 118 -0.19 8.70 -7.70
C LEU A 118 -1.29 8.84 -6.64
N PRO A 119 -2.55 9.02 -7.06
CA PRO A 119 -3.70 8.86 -6.18
C PRO A 119 -3.74 7.45 -5.57
N PRO A 120 -4.31 7.30 -4.37
CA PRO A 120 -4.47 5.99 -3.73
C PRO A 120 -5.13 4.96 -4.67
N GLY A 121 -4.45 3.84 -4.88
CA GLY A 121 -4.94 2.74 -5.74
C GLY A 121 -4.60 2.86 -7.23
N ALA A 122 -4.13 4.01 -7.72
CA ALA A 122 -3.82 4.20 -9.14
C ALA A 122 -2.71 3.26 -9.63
N GLY A 123 -1.63 3.10 -8.85
CA GLY A 123 -0.54 2.19 -9.21
C GLY A 123 -1.02 0.75 -9.36
N THR A 124 -1.83 0.27 -8.43
CA THR A 124 -2.43 -1.07 -8.52
C THR A 124 -3.39 -1.19 -9.71
N ALA A 125 -4.19 -0.16 -10.01
CA ALA A 125 -5.11 -0.19 -11.14
C ALA A 125 -4.35 -0.37 -12.48
N VAL A 126 -3.25 0.38 -12.66
CA VAL A 126 -2.36 0.24 -13.83
C VAL A 126 -1.69 -1.14 -13.85
N LEU A 127 -1.18 -1.62 -12.72
CA LEU A 127 -0.56 -2.96 -12.63
C LEU A 127 -1.57 -4.08 -12.93
N ASN A 128 -2.83 -3.94 -12.49
CA ASN A 128 -3.88 -4.92 -12.76
C ASN A 128 -4.28 -4.92 -14.25
N PHE A 129 -4.29 -3.75 -14.89
CA PHE A 129 -4.47 -3.64 -16.33
C PHE A 129 -3.34 -4.34 -17.10
N LEU A 130 -2.08 -4.08 -16.76
CA LEU A 130 -0.93 -4.77 -17.38
C LEU A 130 -0.97 -6.29 -17.14
N ALA A 131 -1.27 -6.74 -15.91
CA ALA A 131 -1.44 -8.15 -15.60
C ALA A 131 -2.56 -8.80 -16.42
N THR A 132 -3.67 -8.08 -16.65
CA THR A 132 -4.78 -8.54 -17.48
C THR A 132 -4.37 -8.69 -18.94
N LEU A 133 -3.62 -7.73 -19.49
CA LEU A 133 -3.08 -7.84 -20.84
C LEU A 133 -2.11 -9.03 -20.98
N LEU A 134 -1.21 -9.22 -20.01
CA LEU A 134 -0.27 -10.34 -20.00
C LEU A 134 -1.00 -11.70 -20.00
N VAL A 135 -2.06 -11.85 -19.20
CA VAL A 135 -2.90 -13.07 -19.21
C VAL A 135 -3.57 -13.26 -20.56
N ASN A 136 -4.18 -12.22 -21.13
CA ASN A 136 -4.83 -12.30 -22.45
C ASN A 136 -3.84 -12.64 -23.59
N GLN A 137 -2.57 -12.27 -23.43
CA GLN A 137 -1.48 -12.55 -24.36
C GLN A 137 -0.82 -13.92 -24.14
N GLY A 138 -1.17 -14.62 -23.05
CA GLY A 138 -0.55 -15.87 -22.67
C GLY A 138 0.91 -15.72 -22.22
N THR A 139 1.32 -14.53 -21.77
CA THR A 139 2.67 -14.27 -21.27
C THR A 139 2.78 -14.79 -19.83
N PRO A 140 3.53 -15.88 -19.57
CA PRO A 140 3.47 -16.56 -18.27
C PRO A 140 4.29 -15.85 -17.19
N ARG A 141 5.36 -15.16 -17.57
CA ARG A 141 6.33 -14.55 -16.65
C ARG A 141 6.93 -13.29 -17.26
N VAL A 142 7.16 -12.27 -16.43
CA VAL A 142 7.82 -11.01 -16.78
C VAL A 142 8.75 -10.54 -15.66
N GLY A 143 9.77 -9.76 -16.00
CA GLY A 143 10.63 -9.09 -15.04
C GLY A 143 10.22 -7.64 -14.81
N TYR A 144 10.62 -7.08 -13.67
CA TYR A 144 10.65 -5.62 -13.48
C TYR A 144 11.94 -5.06 -14.07
N ARG A 145 11.86 -4.01 -14.88
CA ARG A 145 13.02 -3.40 -15.56
C ARG A 145 13.40 -2.01 -15.04
N GLY A 146 12.89 -1.64 -13.88
CA GLY A 146 13.15 -0.33 -13.30
C GLY A 146 14.32 -0.28 -12.32
N PRO A 147 14.96 0.88 -12.13
CA PRO A 147 16.04 1.04 -11.17
C PRO A 147 15.56 1.04 -9.71
N TYR A 148 14.24 1.08 -9.48
CA TYR A 148 13.64 1.33 -8.16
C TYR A 148 12.91 0.10 -7.61
N ALA A 149 13.63 -1.01 -7.42
CA ALA A 149 13.06 -2.20 -6.78
C ALA A 149 12.97 -2.00 -5.26
N THR A 150 11.82 -1.55 -4.77
CA THR A 150 11.58 -1.25 -3.35
C THR A 150 10.62 -2.25 -2.71
N GLU A 151 10.67 -2.40 -1.38
CA GLU A 151 9.69 -3.22 -0.64
C GLU A 151 8.24 -2.75 -0.87
N GLN A 152 8.03 -1.44 -1.00
CA GLN A 152 6.71 -0.88 -1.32
C GLN A 152 6.24 -1.32 -2.71
N LEU A 153 7.12 -1.30 -3.72
CA LEU A 153 6.78 -1.78 -5.04
C LEU A 153 6.55 -3.30 -5.03
N PHE A 154 7.38 -4.07 -4.32
CA PHE A 154 7.22 -5.51 -4.15
C PHE A 154 5.82 -5.86 -3.61
N THR A 155 5.39 -5.19 -2.53
CA THR A 155 4.06 -5.41 -1.94
C THR A 155 2.92 -4.93 -2.84
N ALA A 156 3.12 -3.86 -3.63
CA ALA A 156 2.16 -3.42 -4.63
C ALA A 156 2.03 -4.40 -5.81
N LEU A 157 3.14 -5.00 -6.25
CA LEU A 157 3.14 -6.02 -7.30
C LEU A 157 2.35 -7.24 -6.90
N LEU A 158 2.41 -7.67 -5.64
CA LEU A 158 1.59 -8.78 -5.15
C LEU A 158 0.07 -8.53 -5.28
N GLU A 159 -0.37 -7.28 -5.52
CA GLU A 159 -1.81 -7.02 -5.72
C GLU A 159 -2.27 -7.60 -7.05
N SER A 160 -1.39 -7.67 -8.06
CA SER A 160 -1.73 -8.06 -9.44
C SER A 160 -0.82 -9.14 -10.03
N PHE A 161 0.21 -9.56 -9.31
CA PHE A 161 1.21 -10.54 -9.72
C PHE A 161 1.51 -11.53 -8.60
N ARG A 162 2.19 -12.62 -8.96
CA ARG A 162 2.72 -13.66 -8.07
C ARG A 162 4.16 -13.95 -8.42
N TYR A 163 4.99 -14.32 -7.46
CA TYR A 163 6.28 -14.96 -7.75
C TYR A 163 6.18 -16.47 -7.56
N ASP A 164 7.18 -17.19 -8.06
CA ASP A 164 7.27 -18.64 -7.92
C ASP A 164 7.33 -19.04 -6.43
N PRO A 165 6.39 -19.84 -5.90
CA PRO A 165 6.39 -20.25 -4.49
C PRO A 165 7.67 -20.99 -4.05
N ALA A 166 8.44 -21.55 -5.00
CA ALA A 166 9.73 -22.17 -4.72
C ALA A 166 10.88 -21.17 -4.58
N ALA A 167 10.66 -19.89 -4.87
CA ALA A 167 11.68 -18.86 -4.73
C ALA A 167 12.00 -18.61 -3.25
N THR A 168 13.26 -18.79 -2.88
CA THR A 168 13.78 -18.36 -1.58
C THR A 168 14.06 -16.85 -1.60
N SER A 169 13.85 -16.19 -0.46
CA SER A 169 14.09 -14.74 -0.27
C SER A 169 13.54 -13.86 -1.41
N PRO A 170 12.24 -13.91 -1.74
CA PRO A 170 11.69 -13.25 -2.92
C PRO A 170 11.93 -11.73 -2.93
N LEU A 171 11.87 -11.07 -1.77
CA LEU A 171 12.17 -9.65 -1.66
C LEU A 171 13.62 -9.32 -2.02
N GLU A 172 14.59 -10.10 -1.55
CA GLU A 172 16.02 -9.89 -1.86
C GLU A 172 16.27 -10.08 -3.37
N ARG A 173 15.69 -11.13 -3.97
CA ARG A 173 15.78 -11.37 -5.41
C ARG A 173 15.13 -10.26 -6.22
N PHE A 174 14.01 -9.71 -5.74
CA PHE A 174 13.36 -8.57 -6.38
C PHE A 174 14.25 -7.33 -6.36
N ILE A 175 14.85 -7.00 -5.22
CA ILE A 175 15.80 -5.88 -5.07
C ILE A 175 17.00 -6.08 -6.01
N ALA A 176 17.48 -7.31 -6.15
CA ALA A 176 18.54 -7.69 -7.08
C ALA A 176 18.10 -7.76 -8.56
N SER A 177 16.84 -7.45 -8.88
CA SER A 177 16.26 -7.55 -10.24
C SER A 177 16.30 -8.95 -10.86
N ASP A 178 16.29 -9.99 -10.03
CA ASP A 178 16.34 -11.42 -10.41
C ASP A 178 15.01 -12.17 -10.14
N LEU A 179 13.94 -11.44 -9.80
CA LEU A 179 12.63 -12.04 -9.56
C LEU A 179 11.73 -11.97 -10.80
N ALA A 180 11.27 -13.14 -11.25
CA ALA A 180 10.24 -13.26 -12.27
C ALA A 180 8.83 -13.23 -11.65
N TRP A 181 7.94 -12.48 -12.28
CA TRP A 181 6.55 -12.27 -11.86
C TRP A 181 5.59 -12.93 -12.85
N MET A 182 4.68 -13.75 -12.33
CA MET A 182 3.55 -14.31 -13.04
C MET A 182 2.35 -13.35 -12.93
N PRO A 183 1.70 -12.96 -14.03
CA PRO A 183 0.53 -12.11 -13.96
C PRO A 183 -0.62 -12.86 -13.26
N ALA A 184 -1.25 -12.19 -12.30
CA ALA A 184 -2.34 -12.74 -11.51
C ALA A 184 -3.37 -11.62 -11.24
N PRO A 185 -4.04 -11.10 -12.28
CA PRO A 185 -4.98 -10.00 -12.14
C PRO A 185 -6.12 -10.38 -11.19
N HIS A 186 -6.61 -9.40 -10.44
CA HIS A 186 -7.76 -9.56 -9.56
C HIS A 186 -9.02 -8.98 -10.20
N GLU A 187 -10.16 -9.56 -9.87
CA GLU A 187 -11.46 -8.97 -10.12
C GLU A 187 -11.73 -7.84 -9.13
N ARG A 188 -12.52 -6.87 -9.55
CA ARG A 188 -12.86 -5.67 -8.77
C ARG A 188 -14.37 -5.54 -8.71
N ILE A 189 -14.91 -5.23 -7.55
CA ILE A 189 -16.34 -4.96 -7.36
C ILE A 189 -16.49 -3.61 -6.67
N PHE A 190 -17.39 -2.78 -7.18
CA PHE A 190 -17.91 -1.62 -6.48
C PHE A 190 -19.25 -2.02 -5.86
N ALA A 191 -19.22 -2.46 -4.61
CA ALA A 191 -20.42 -2.84 -3.89
C ALA A 191 -21.35 -1.62 -3.77
N PRO A 192 -22.68 -1.76 -3.98
CA PRO A 192 -23.62 -0.63 -3.98
C PRO A 192 -23.56 0.26 -2.73
N ALA A 193 -23.15 -0.30 -1.59
CA ALA A 193 -22.96 0.42 -0.32
C ALA A 193 -21.60 1.16 -0.21
N GLY A 194 -20.88 1.35 -1.32
CA GLY A 194 -19.71 2.23 -1.40
C GLY A 194 -18.36 1.60 -1.02
N ALA A 195 -18.25 0.27 -1.07
CA ALA A 195 -16.96 -0.42 -0.93
C ALA A 195 -16.40 -0.84 -2.28
N TYR A 196 -15.10 -0.63 -2.46
CA TYR A 196 -14.31 -1.25 -3.51
C TYR A 196 -13.68 -2.54 -2.96
N VAL A 197 -13.83 -3.66 -3.66
CA VAL A 197 -13.36 -4.98 -3.21
C VAL A 197 -12.49 -5.62 -4.30
N GLN A 198 -11.32 -6.14 -3.92
CA GLN A 198 -10.47 -6.97 -4.78
C GLN A 198 -10.68 -8.45 -4.47
N LEU A 199 -10.94 -9.24 -5.51
CA LEU A 199 -11.25 -10.66 -5.43
C LEU A 199 -10.33 -11.49 -6.32
N ARG A 200 -9.78 -12.56 -5.73
CA ARG A 200 -9.13 -13.68 -6.43
C ARG A 200 -9.56 -14.98 -5.76
N ASP A 201 -8.72 -15.56 -4.92
CA ASP A 201 -9.07 -16.71 -4.08
C ASP A 201 -9.81 -16.24 -2.81
N GLY A 202 -10.87 -15.46 -3.01
CA GLY A 202 -11.60 -14.71 -1.99
C GLY A 202 -11.17 -13.23 -1.89
N ILE A 203 -11.67 -12.55 -0.84
CA ILE A 203 -11.41 -11.12 -0.62
C ILE A 203 -9.97 -10.89 -0.15
N GLU A 204 -9.22 -10.09 -0.89
CA GLU A 204 -7.82 -9.76 -0.58
C GLU A 204 -7.62 -8.33 -0.12
N LYS A 205 -8.47 -7.41 -0.59
CA LYS A 205 -8.44 -5.99 -0.22
C LYS A 205 -9.85 -5.42 -0.26
N VAL A 206 -10.17 -4.54 0.68
CA VAL A 206 -11.38 -3.73 0.68
C VAL A 206 -10.98 -2.28 0.87
N VAL A 207 -11.54 -1.35 0.11
CA VAL A 207 -11.43 0.07 0.36
C VAL A 207 -12.82 0.61 0.65
N PHE A 208 -12.99 1.20 1.82
CA PHE A 208 -14.27 1.76 2.25
C PHE A 208 -14.04 3.10 2.93
N GLN A 209 -14.77 4.14 2.51
CA GLN A 209 -14.61 5.51 2.99
C GLN A 209 -13.13 5.98 2.94
N GLY A 210 -12.43 5.65 1.85
CA GLY A 210 -11.01 5.98 1.64
C GLY A 210 -10.01 5.15 2.46
N ARG A 211 -10.46 4.16 3.24
CA ARG A 211 -9.60 3.35 4.11
C ARG A 211 -9.37 1.96 3.51
N PRO A 212 -8.13 1.59 3.17
CA PRO A 212 -7.83 0.26 2.67
C PRO A 212 -7.64 -0.74 3.82
N TYR A 213 -8.28 -1.90 3.70
CA TYR A 213 -8.10 -3.09 4.52
C TYR A 213 -7.45 -4.17 3.65
N TYR A 214 -6.48 -4.88 4.21
CA TYR A 214 -5.74 -5.90 3.48
C TYR A 214 -5.88 -7.25 4.14
N ARG A 215 -6.04 -8.31 3.35
CA ARG A 215 -5.79 -9.67 3.82
C ARG A 215 -4.34 -9.73 4.30
N GLN A 216 -4.16 -10.26 5.51
CA GLN A 216 -2.87 -10.20 6.19
C GLN A 216 -1.77 -10.97 5.47
N ARG A 217 -2.11 -12.10 4.82
CA ARG A 217 -1.14 -12.96 4.15
C ARG A 217 -1.41 -13.04 2.65
N TRP A 218 -0.38 -12.72 1.87
CA TRP A 218 -0.37 -12.79 0.41
C TRP A 218 0.82 -13.66 -0.02
N GLN A 219 0.55 -14.84 -0.57
CA GLN A 219 1.54 -15.93 -0.64
C GLN A 219 2.13 -16.20 0.76
N ASP A 220 3.44 -16.25 0.91
CA ASP A 220 4.16 -16.38 2.18
C ASP A 220 4.46 -15.02 2.86
N VAL A 221 4.13 -13.90 2.20
CA VAL A 221 4.36 -12.55 2.75
C VAL A 221 3.24 -12.15 3.70
N VAL A 222 3.63 -11.74 4.92
CA VAL A 222 2.72 -11.25 5.95
C VAL A 222 2.78 -9.72 5.99
N ARG A 223 1.69 -9.06 5.61
CA ARG A 223 1.51 -7.60 5.70
C ARG A 223 1.12 -7.23 7.11
N ALA A 224 1.97 -6.45 7.77
CA ALA A 224 1.67 -5.87 9.08
C ALA A 224 0.94 -4.54 8.91
N GLU A 225 -0.27 -4.55 8.33
CA GLU A 225 -1.15 -3.39 8.22
C GLU A 225 -2.13 -3.37 9.39
N PRO A 226 -2.47 -2.19 9.96
CA PRO A 226 -3.42 -2.13 11.07
C PRO A 226 -4.87 -2.35 10.64
N ARG A 227 -5.16 -2.24 9.33
CA ARG A 227 -6.50 -2.43 8.76
C ARG A 227 -6.51 -3.76 8.00
N VAL A 228 -7.19 -4.75 8.57
CA VAL A 228 -7.08 -6.15 8.15
C VAL A 228 -8.41 -6.68 7.62
N VAL A 229 -8.35 -7.45 6.54
CA VAL A 229 -9.44 -8.33 6.11
C VAL A 229 -9.26 -9.67 6.80
N ARG A 230 -10.24 -10.06 7.62
CA ARG A 230 -10.28 -11.33 8.36
C ARG A 230 -11.46 -12.17 7.90
N THR A 231 -11.34 -13.49 7.96
CA THR A 231 -12.44 -14.40 7.64
C THR A 231 -12.77 -15.22 8.88
N GLU A 232 -14.04 -15.23 9.28
CA GLU A 232 -14.55 -16.09 10.35
C GLU A 232 -15.80 -16.84 9.86
N GLY A 233 -15.68 -18.15 9.71
CA GLY A 233 -16.73 -18.96 9.08
C GLY A 233 -17.08 -18.43 7.68
N PRO A 234 -18.38 -18.19 7.38
CA PRO A 234 -18.81 -17.67 6.08
C PRO A 234 -18.75 -16.14 5.98
N ARG A 235 -18.28 -15.43 7.01
CA ARG A 235 -18.26 -13.96 7.05
C ARG A 235 -16.84 -13.44 6.89
N VAL A 236 -16.73 -12.29 6.24
CA VAL A 236 -15.48 -11.54 6.10
C VAL A 236 -15.62 -10.22 6.85
N PHE A 237 -14.62 -9.87 7.64
CA PHE A 237 -14.59 -8.67 8.48
C PHE A 237 -13.50 -7.73 8.00
N CYS A 238 -13.80 -6.44 7.95
CA CYS A 238 -12.79 -5.40 7.85
C CYS A 238 -12.58 -4.82 9.24
N SER A 239 -11.40 -5.07 9.83
CA SER A 239 -11.11 -4.79 11.23
C SER A 239 -9.89 -3.90 11.39
N LEU A 240 -9.85 -3.12 12.46
CA LEU A 240 -8.62 -2.63 13.04
C LEU A 240 -8.00 -3.73 13.88
N CYS A 241 -6.73 -4.02 13.65
CA CYS A 241 -5.95 -4.96 14.45
C CYS A 241 -4.77 -4.25 15.09
N ALA A 242 -4.51 -4.59 16.35
CA ALA A 242 -3.28 -4.19 17.04
C ALA A 242 -2.79 -5.27 17.99
N LEU A 243 -1.46 -5.39 18.07
CA LEU A 243 -0.72 -6.42 18.83
C LEU A 243 -1.29 -7.83 18.64
N GLY A 244 -1.69 -8.16 17.40
CA GLY A 244 -2.11 -9.51 17.00
C GLY A 244 -3.60 -9.83 17.08
N GLU A 245 -4.47 -8.93 17.56
CA GLU A 245 -5.92 -9.20 17.61
C GLU A 245 -6.75 -8.04 17.04
N ALA A 246 -8.00 -8.35 16.71
CA ALA A 246 -8.98 -7.36 16.29
C ALA A 246 -9.40 -6.49 17.49
N VAL A 247 -9.34 -5.18 17.29
CA VAL A 247 -9.70 -4.15 18.27
C VAL A 247 -11.09 -3.57 17.96
N GLU A 248 -11.45 -3.49 16.69
CA GLU A 248 -12.70 -2.88 16.23
C GLU A 248 -13.02 -3.40 14.82
N ASP A 249 -14.26 -3.85 14.59
CA ASP A 249 -14.76 -4.19 13.25
C ASP A 249 -15.51 -2.99 12.65
N HIS A 250 -15.35 -2.78 11.34
CA HIS A 250 -15.96 -1.69 10.60
C HIS A 250 -16.92 -2.15 9.50
N LEU A 251 -16.66 -3.32 8.91
CA LEU A 251 -17.54 -3.92 7.90
C LEU A 251 -17.66 -5.41 8.14
N ILE A 252 -18.85 -5.93 7.81
CA ILE A 252 -19.10 -7.35 7.61
C ILE A 252 -19.51 -7.55 6.16
N LEU A 253 -18.82 -8.44 5.46
CA LEU A 253 -19.07 -8.81 4.08
C LEU A 253 -19.38 -10.31 3.97
N ASP A 254 -20.07 -10.68 2.91
CA ASP A 254 -20.12 -12.07 2.48
C ASP A 254 -18.85 -12.45 1.70
N PRO A 255 -18.63 -13.73 1.36
CA PRO A 255 -17.45 -14.16 0.60
C PRO A 255 -17.39 -13.60 -0.83
N ALA A 256 -18.51 -13.12 -1.35
CA ALA A 256 -18.63 -12.54 -2.68
C ALA A 256 -18.24 -11.05 -2.73
N GLY A 257 -18.03 -10.41 -1.57
CA GLY A 257 -17.65 -9.01 -1.47
C GLY A 257 -18.83 -8.06 -1.26
N GLU A 258 -20.04 -8.56 -1.01
CA GLU A 258 -21.19 -7.72 -0.71
C GLU A 258 -21.19 -7.28 0.75
N ILE A 259 -21.52 -6.02 0.99
CA ILE A 259 -21.63 -5.49 2.36
C ILE A 259 -22.92 -6.00 2.99
N LEU A 260 -22.77 -6.70 4.12
CA LEU A 260 -23.87 -7.18 4.95
C LEU A 260 -24.19 -6.21 6.09
N ALA A 261 -23.16 -5.58 6.65
CA ALA A 261 -23.31 -4.59 7.69
C ALA A 261 -22.15 -3.59 7.67
N VAL A 262 -22.49 -2.32 7.93
CA VAL A 262 -21.53 -1.26 8.26
C VAL A 262 -21.59 -1.04 9.77
N LEU A 263 -20.46 -1.19 10.44
CA LEU A 263 -20.35 -1.03 11.89
C LEU A 263 -19.74 0.35 12.17
N PRO A 264 -20.50 1.28 12.78
CA PRO A 264 -19.98 2.61 13.06
C PRO A 264 -18.82 2.52 14.06
N PRO A 265 -17.73 3.27 13.85
CA PRO A 265 -16.64 3.30 14.82
C PRO A 265 -17.10 3.73 16.20
N ALA A 266 -16.56 3.07 17.22
CA ALA A 266 -16.76 3.45 18.61
C ALA A 266 -16.33 4.91 18.85
N PRO A 267 -16.99 5.62 19.78
CA PRO A 267 -16.55 6.94 20.21
C PRO A 267 -15.10 6.91 20.66
N ALA A 268 -14.33 7.91 20.24
CA ALA A 268 -12.96 8.09 20.71
C ALA A 268 -12.99 8.98 21.97
N GLU A 269 -12.64 8.40 23.11
CA GLU A 269 -12.70 9.06 24.42
C GLU A 269 -11.30 9.33 25.00
N GLY A 270 -11.21 10.36 25.85
CA GLY A 270 -10.01 10.77 26.56
C GLY A 270 -9.39 12.05 26.01
N THR A 271 -8.44 12.60 26.77
CA THR A 271 -7.73 13.83 26.41
C THR A 271 -6.39 13.47 25.75
N ALA A 272 -6.01 14.22 24.71
CA ALA A 272 -4.72 14.03 24.09
C ALA A 272 -3.58 14.39 25.07
N VAL A 273 -2.56 13.54 25.17
CA VAL A 273 -1.41 13.71 26.05
C VAL A 273 -0.13 13.57 25.21
N PRO A 274 0.84 14.48 25.32
CA PRO A 274 2.09 14.38 24.58
C PRO A 274 2.86 13.09 24.93
N LEU A 275 3.50 12.45 23.93
CA LEU A 275 4.42 11.34 24.18
C LEU A 275 5.57 11.80 25.09
N SER A 276 5.98 10.96 26.05
CA SER A 276 7.13 11.28 26.91
C SER A 276 8.41 11.42 26.07
N PRO A 277 9.45 12.13 26.55
CA PRO A 277 10.72 12.21 25.84
C PRO A 277 11.34 10.84 25.54
N GLY A 278 11.15 9.86 26.44
CA GLY A 278 11.59 8.48 26.24
C GLY A 278 10.90 7.81 25.05
N TRP A 279 9.58 7.95 24.96
CA TRP A 279 8.80 7.48 23.80
C TRP A 279 9.23 8.13 22.49
N ARG A 280 9.34 9.47 22.45
CA ARG A 280 9.73 10.18 21.21
C ARG A 280 11.06 9.69 20.67
N ARG A 281 12.06 9.59 21.55
CA ARG A 281 13.40 9.12 21.19
C ARG A 281 13.38 7.68 20.68
N ALA A 282 12.74 6.78 21.42
CA ALA A 282 12.63 5.37 21.03
C ALA A 282 11.89 5.18 19.70
N MET A 283 10.82 5.95 19.44
CA MET A 283 10.10 5.88 18.16
C MET A 283 10.95 6.39 17.00
N GLY A 284 11.69 7.50 17.19
CA GLY A 284 12.62 7.98 16.18
C GLY A 284 13.69 6.95 15.82
N GLU A 285 14.33 6.35 16.83
CA GLU A 285 15.37 5.35 16.64
C GLU A 285 14.82 4.04 16.04
N LEU A 286 13.65 3.54 16.49
CA LEU A 286 13.01 2.35 15.92
C LEU A 286 12.60 2.54 14.45
N ILE A 287 11.97 3.68 14.13
CA ILE A 287 11.54 3.98 12.76
C ILE A 287 12.77 4.14 11.85
N ALA A 288 13.82 4.82 12.33
CA ALA A 288 15.07 4.98 11.59
C ALA A 288 15.77 3.64 11.36
N HIS A 289 15.81 2.77 12.37
CA HIS A 289 16.42 1.46 12.27
C HIS A 289 15.70 0.56 11.24
N GLY A 290 14.37 0.56 11.24
CA GLY A 290 13.54 -0.16 10.27
C GLY A 290 13.37 0.53 8.91
N SER A 291 14.21 1.51 8.58
CA SER A 291 14.18 2.24 7.30
C SER A 291 15.52 2.11 6.59
N THR A 292 15.56 2.52 5.31
CA THR A 292 16.83 2.64 4.58
C THR A 292 17.82 3.51 5.38
N PRO A 293 19.08 3.07 5.55
CA PRO A 293 20.07 3.81 6.32
C PRO A 293 20.28 5.25 5.84
N LEU A 294 20.13 5.49 4.53
CA LEU A 294 20.23 6.81 3.91
C LEU A 294 19.18 7.81 4.42
N LEU A 295 18.03 7.34 4.91
CA LEU A 295 16.95 8.19 5.40
C LEU A 295 17.01 8.40 6.92
N ARG A 296 17.92 7.72 7.64
CA ARG A 296 18.00 7.77 9.12
C ARG A 296 18.15 9.19 9.67
N PRO A 297 19.10 10.03 9.20
CA PRO A 297 19.26 11.37 9.75
C PRO A 297 18.01 12.23 9.55
N SER A 298 17.38 12.11 8.37
CA SER A 298 16.13 12.82 8.05
C SER A 298 14.96 12.38 8.92
N ILE A 299 14.85 11.09 9.23
CA ILE A 299 13.82 10.56 10.16
C ILE A 299 14.01 11.14 11.55
N LEU A 300 15.23 11.09 12.10
CA LEU A 300 15.52 11.59 13.44
C LEU A 300 15.21 13.08 13.53
N GLY A 301 15.67 13.89 12.58
CA GLY A 301 15.40 15.33 12.56
C GLY A 301 13.92 15.68 12.35
N VAL A 302 13.16 14.85 11.63
CA VAL A 302 11.69 15.05 11.51
C VAL A 302 11.00 14.74 12.82
N VAL A 303 11.33 13.63 13.49
CA VAL A 303 10.68 13.22 14.74
C VAL A 303 10.85 14.27 15.84
N GLU A 304 12.01 14.93 15.90
CA GLU A 304 12.26 16.05 16.82
C GLU A 304 11.30 17.23 16.64
N ARG A 305 10.85 17.48 15.40
CA ARG A 305 9.93 18.58 15.07
C ARG A 305 8.45 18.19 15.18
N LEU A 306 8.13 16.91 15.28
CA LEU A 306 6.75 16.43 15.30
C LEU A 306 6.11 16.51 16.69
N ARG A 307 4.85 16.92 16.72
CA ARG A 307 3.99 16.79 17.89
C ARG A 307 3.43 15.37 17.94
N LEU A 308 4.13 14.48 18.62
CA LEU A 308 3.68 13.12 18.88
C LEU A 308 2.83 13.07 20.16
N GLU A 309 1.61 12.53 20.06
CA GLU A 309 0.63 12.46 21.15
C GLU A 309 -0.03 11.09 21.24
N TRP A 310 -0.42 10.72 22.45
CA TRP A 310 -1.50 9.76 22.69
C TRP A 310 -2.81 10.52 22.64
N GLY A 311 -3.86 10.01 21.99
CA GLY A 311 -5.13 10.73 21.98
C GLY A 311 -6.32 9.91 21.47
N PRO A 312 -7.52 10.50 21.53
CA PRO A 312 -8.71 9.90 20.95
C PRO A 312 -8.58 9.87 19.42
N VAL A 313 -8.55 8.67 18.83
CA VAL A 313 -8.54 8.48 17.37
C VAL A 313 -9.78 7.68 16.97
N LYS A 314 -10.67 8.28 16.17
CA LYS A 314 -11.96 7.69 15.79
C LYS A 314 -11.83 6.78 14.56
N GLY A 315 -12.18 5.51 14.74
CA GLY A 315 -12.17 4.51 13.67
C GLY A 315 -10.79 4.26 13.07
N ASP A 316 -9.71 4.58 13.77
CA ASP A 316 -8.35 4.24 13.37
C ASP A 316 -7.43 4.14 14.60
N LEU A 317 -6.17 3.78 14.35
CA LEU A 317 -5.13 3.69 15.38
C LEU A 317 -4.12 4.84 15.33
N VAL A 318 -4.06 5.56 14.21
CA VAL A 318 -3.22 6.75 14.04
C VAL A 318 -3.94 7.83 13.24
N GLU A 319 -3.76 9.08 13.65
CA GLU A 319 -4.22 10.26 12.93
C GLU A 319 -3.02 11.17 12.63
N ALA A 320 -2.96 11.70 11.40
CA ALA A 320 -1.91 12.61 10.98
C ALA A 320 -2.53 13.91 10.46
N ALA A 321 -2.21 15.05 11.08
CA ALA A 321 -2.68 16.37 10.69
C ALA A 321 -1.54 17.38 10.81
N GLY A 322 -1.06 17.91 9.68
CA GLY A 322 0.07 18.85 9.69
C GLY A 322 1.32 18.23 10.34
N ASP A 323 1.89 18.89 11.35
CA ASP A 323 3.04 18.45 12.17
C ASP A 323 2.64 17.55 13.37
N ARG A 324 1.35 17.27 13.52
CA ARG A 324 0.80 16.48 14.62
C ARG A 324 0.51 15.05 14.19
N LEU A 325 1.01 14.09 14.96
CA LEU A 325 0.69 12.67 14.85
C LEU A 325 0.12 12.17 16.18
N VAL A 326 -1.09 11.61 16.14
CA VAL A 326 -1.80 11.10 17.31
C VAL A 326 -1.91 9.59 17.20
N VAL A 327 -1.48 8.89 18.24
CA VAL A 327 -1.65 7.44 18.39
C VAL A 327 -2.81 7.18 19.35
N SER A 328 -3.67 6.23 19.00
CA SER A 328 -4.89 5.91 19.75
C SER A 328 -4.62 5.53 21.22
N LEU A 329 -5.37 6.16 22.15
CA LEU A 329 -5.42 5.79 23.57
C LEU A 329 -5.91 4.36 23.82
N ARG A 330 -6.48 3.68 22.81
CA ARG A 330 -6.86 2.27 22.90
C ARG A 330 -5.64 1.36 23.03
N LEU A 331 -4.49 1.75 22.49
CA LEU A 331 -3.27 0.92 22.50
C LEU A 331 -2.69 0.71 23.90
N PRO A 332 -2.45 1.76 24.72
CA PRO A 332 -2.04 1.57 26.12
C PRO A 332 -3.00 0.69 26.92
N ARG A 333 -4.32 0.86 26.75
CA ARG A 333 -5.35 0.05 27.42
C ARG A 333 -5.25 -1.43 27.02
N LEU A 334 -5.14 -1.69 25.73
CA LEU A 334 -4.97 -3.03 25.18
C LEU A 334 -3.69 -3.70 25.68
N PHE A 335 -2.59 -2.96 25.72
CA PHE A 335 -1.32 -3.45 26.27
C PHE A 335 -1.45 -3.86 27.73
N ARG A 336 -2.04 -3.01 28.58
CA ARG A 336 -2.25 -3.33 30.01
C ARG A 336 -3.14 -4.56 30.21
N GLN A 337 -4.21 -4.68 29.42
CA GLN A 337 -5.12 -5.83 29.48
C GLN A 337 -4.44 -7.15 29.06
N ARG A 338 -3.44 -7.08 28.18
CA ARG A 338 -2.71 -8.26 27.69
C ARG A 338 -1.54 -8.68 28.56
N LEU A 339 -1.12 -7.86 29.53
CA LEU A 339 -0.12 -8.32 30.49
C LEU A 339 -0.72 -9.45 31.34
N PRO A 340 -0.08 -10.63 31.37
CA PRO A 340 -0.52 -11.72 32.25
C PRO A 340 -0.64 -11.24 33.70
N ALA A 341 -1.49 -11.89 34.50
CA ALA A 341 -1.62 -11.56 35.92
C ALA A 341 -0.32 -11.73 36.71
N GLN A 342 0.52 -12.69 36.29
CA GLN A 342 1.86 -12.95 36.85
C GLN A 342 2.84 -13.31 35.72
N PRO A 343 3.27 -12.33 34.90
CA PRO A 343 4.18 -12.60 33.81
C PRO A 343 5.60 -12.73 34.34
N ASP A 344 6.37 -13.65 33.79
CA ASP A 344 7.80 -13.67 34.07
C ASP A 344 8.49 -12.42 33.48
N LYS A 345 9.72 -12.13 33.95
CA LYS A 345 10.45 -10.94 33.50
C LYS A 345 10.70 -10.94 31.98
N GLY A 346 10.90 -12.11 31.37
CA GLY A 346 11.11 -12.24 29.93
C GLY A 346 9.85 -11.96 29.12
N GLU A 347 8.69 -12.43 29.58
CA GLU A 347 7.37 -12.15 29.00
C GLU A 347 7.04 -10.66 29.05
N GLN A 348 7.29 -10.03 30.20
CA GLN A 348 7.11 -8.58 30.38
C GLN A 348 7.93 -7.79 29.36
N VAL A 349 9.21 -8.13 29.20
CA VAL A 349 10.11 -7.47 28.24
C VAL A 349 9.67 -7.72 26.80
N ARG A 350 9.29 -8.95 26.44
CA ARG A 350 8.77 -9.28 25.09
C ARG A 350 7.49 -8.52 24.78
N ALA A 351 6.56 -8.44 25.72
CA ALA A 351 5.31 -7.69 25.55
C ALA A 351 5.58 -6.19 25.37
N ALA A 352 6.45 -5.59 26.19
CA ALA A 352 6.82 -4.19 26.10
C ALA A 352 7.54 -3.86 24.78
N LEU A 353 8.43 -4.73 24.31
CA LEU A 353 9.08 -4.63 23.00
C LEU A 353 8.07 -4.71 21.86
N GLY A 354 7.17 -5.69 21.90
CA GLY A 354 6.10 -5.86 20.90
C GLY A 354 5.19 -4.63 20.85
N PHE A 355 4.88 -4.04 22.00
CA PHE A 355 4.12 -2.80 22.09
C PHE A 355 4.85 -1.60 21.46
N ALA A 356 6.12 -1.39 21.80
CA ALA A 356 6.92 -0.32 21.22
C ALA A 356 7.08 -0.48 19.69
N ALA A 357 7.32 -1.71 19.22
CA ALA A 357 7.41 -2.01 17.80
C ALA A 357 6.10 -1.73 17.06
N GLU A 358 4.95 -2.07 17.65
CA GLU A 358 3.63 -1.79 17.08
C GLU A 358 3.37 -0.29 16.93
N VAL A 359 3.70 0.50 17.94
CA VAL A 359 3.54 1.97 17.88
C VAL A 359 4.47 2.57 16.82
N ALA A 360 5.72 2.11 16.74
CA ALA A 360 6.66 2.53 15.71
C ALA A 360 6.16 2.16 14.30
N ARG A 361 5.55 0.98 14.13
CA ARG A 361 4.95 0.54 12.87
C ARG A 361 3.81 1.45 12.43
N LEU A 362 2.94 1.86 13.35
CA LEU A 362 1.82 2.77 13.08
C LEU A 362 2.29 4.18 12.69
N LEU A 363 3.32 4.72 13.37
CA LEU A 363 3.87 6.05 13.10
C LEU A 363 4.78 6.08 11.87
N GLY A 364 5.48 4.98 11.60
CA GLY A 364 6.53 4.87 10.59
C GLY A 364 6.15 5.41 9.21
N PRO A 365 5.00 5.04 8.61
CA PRO A 365 4.62 5.53 7.29
C PRO A 365 4.52 7.06 7.20
N ALA A 366 3.91 7.71 8.20
CA ALA A 366 3.76 9.15 8.22
C ALA A 366 5.11 9.86 8.44
N VAL A 367 5.95 9.33 9.34
CA VAL A 367 7.29 9.85 9.62
C VAL A 367 8.20 9.71 8.39
N ARG A 368 8.24 8.52 7.76
CA ARG A 368 9.04 8.27 6.53
C ARG A 368 8.64 9.20 5.40
N ARG A 369 7.33 9.36 5.15
CA ARG A 369 6.84 10.28 4.12
C ARG A 369 7.30 11.72 4.35
N LYS A 370 7.23 12.19 5.59
CA LYS A 370 7.70 13.53 5.96
C LYS A 370 9.22 13.67 5.83
N ALA A 371 9.99 12.64 6.20
CA ALA A 371 11.44 12.62 6.02
C ALA A 371 11.85 12.63 4.55
N GLN A 372 11.17 11.85 3.70
CA GLN A 372 11.37 11.84 2.26
C GLN A 372 11.02 13.19 1.63
N ALA A 373 9.86 13.78 1.99
CA ALA A 373 9.46 15.10 1.51
C ALA A 373 10.45 16.20 1.95
N ALA A 374 10.95 16.13 3.19
CA ALA A 374 11.95 17.09 3.68
C ALA A 374 13.28 16.97 2.93
N LEU A 375 13.73 15.75 2.61
CA LEU A 375 14.93 15.52 1.82
C LEU A 375 14.74 16.01 0.37
N ALA A 376 13.61 15.66 -0.26
CA ALA A 376 13.30 16.04 -1.64
C ALA A 376 13.14 17.57 -1.82
N ALA A 377 12.76 18.29 -0.77
CA ALA A 377 12.65 19.75 -0.80
C ALA A 377 14.00 20.48 -0.77
N LEU A 378 15.11 19.78 -0.48
CA LEU A 378 16.45 20.38 -0.53
C LEU A 378 16.91 20.57 -1.99
N PRO A 379 17.74 21.58 -2.28
CA PRO A 379 18.47 21.64 -3.55
C PRO A 379 19.33 20.39 -3.76
N GLU A 380 19.65 20.03 -5.01
CA GLU A 380 20.40 18.82 -5.34
C GLU A 380 21.72 18.68 -4.54
N ALA A 381 22.48 19.77 -4.39
CA ALA A 381 23.69 19.78 -3.58
C ALA A 381 23.43 19.46 -2.10
N GLY A 382 22.31 19.94 -1.56
CA GLY A 382 21.88 19.64 -0.19
C GLY A 382 21.41 18.19 -0.02
N GLN A 383 20.73 17.63 -1.04
CA GLN A 383 20.37 16.21 -1.05
C GLN A 383 21.62 15.33 -1.05
N ARG A 384 22.59 15.64 -1.92
CA ARG A 384 23.87 14.92 -1.99
C ARG A 384 24.62 14.95 -0.66
N ALA A 385 24.79 16.12 -0.06
CA ALA A 385 25.45 16.26 1.24
C ALA A 385 24.73 15.48 2.35
N ALA A 386 23.39 15.46 2.36
CA ALA A 386 22.61 14.70 3.33
C ALA A 386 22.80 13.18 3.16
N LEU A 387 22.88 12.69 1.92
CA LEU A 387 23.12 11.28 1.63
C LEU A 387 24.55 10.86 2.01
N GLU A 388 25.57 11.66 1.66
CA GLU A 388 26.96 11.43 2.04
C GLU A 388 27.14 11.37 3.56
N LEU A 389 26.47 12.25 4.30
CA LEU A 389 26.46 12.22 5.77
C LEU A 389 25.80 10.95 6.32
N ALA A 390 24.70 10.50 5.71
CA ALA A 390 24.01 9.28 6.12
C ALA A 390 24.88 8.03 5.88
N GLU A 391 25.63 7.99 4.78
CA GLU A 391 26.59 6.92 4.48
C GLU A 391 27.74 6.90 5.51
N ALA A 392 28.30 8.06 5.84
CA ALA A 392 29.39 8.18 6.82
C ALA A 392 28.99 7.75 8.24
N THR A 393 27.69 7.75 8.56
CA THR A 393 27.15 7.45 9.90
C THR A 393 26.46 6.10 10.00
N PHE A 394 26.55 5.26 8.96
CA PHE A 394 25.86 3.99 8.83
C PHE A 394 26.08 3.04 10.02
N ASP A 395 27.31 2.92 10.50
CA ASP A 395 27.74 1.96 11.54
C ASP A 395 27.53 2.46 12.98
N ALA A 396 27.53 3.78 13.21
CA ALA A 396 27.43 4.37 14.55
C ALA A 396 26.02 4.25 15.18
N ALA A 397 24.99 3.91 14.39
CA ALA A 397 23.59 3.98 14.78
C ALA A 397 23.09 2.82 15.68
N ALA A 398 23.76 1.66 15.68
CA ALA A 398 23.25 0.46 16.35
C ALA A 398 23.25 0.54 17.89
N SER A 399 24.20 1.26 18.49
CA SER A 399 24.36 1.35 19.95
C SER A 399 23.33 2.28 20.63
N GLY A 400 22.82 3.28 19.91
CA GLY A 400 21.83 4.23 20.42
C GLY A 400 20.47 3.59 20.69
N LEU A 401 20.01 2.73 19.77
CA LEU A 401 18.69 2.09 19.81
C LEU A 401 18.48 1.26 21.08
N GLN A 402 19.43 0.38 21.39
CA GLN A 402 19.34 -0.51 22.56
C GLN A 402 19.14 0.29 23.86
N SER A 403 19.92 1.36 24.03
CA SER A 403 19.88 2.19 25.24
C SER A 403 18.55 2.93 25.41
N SER A 404 17.92 3.37 24.32
CA SER A 404 16.61 4.02 24.38
C SER A 404 15.48 3.03 24.60
N LEU A 405 15.53 1.86 23.97
CA LEU A 405 14.58 0.77 24.21
C LEU A 405 14.62 0.29 25.65
N ASP A 406 15.81 0.06 26.21
CA ASP A 406 15.95 -0.38 27.60
C ASP A 406 15.40 0.63 28.62
N ARG A 407 15.50 1.93 28.31
CA ARG A 407 14.89 2.98 29.13
C ARG A 407 13.37 2.99 28.99
N LEU A 408 12.86 2.91 27.75
CA LEU A 408 11.43 2.87 27.49
C LEU A 408 10.77 1.65 28.13
N ILE A 409 11.34 0.46 27.98
CA ILE A 409 10.81 -0.79 28.54
C ILE A 409 10.75 -0.70 30.07
N ARG A 410 11.81 -0.19 30.72
CA ARG A 410 11.79 0.02 32.18
C ARG A 410 10.68 0.98 32.61
N GLY A 411 10.46 2.06 31.86
CA GLY A 411 9.40 3.01 32.13
C GLY A 411 7.99 2.45 31.92
N LEU A 412 7.81 1.65 30.86
CA LEU A 412 6.56 0.93 30.56
C LEU A 412 6.20 -0.04 31.67
N LEU A 413 7.16 -0.88 32.09
CA LEU A 413 6.94 -1.86 33.15
C LEU A 413 6.76 -1.22 34.53
N ALA A 414 7.27 -0.01 34.73
CA ALA A 414 7.02 0.79 35.93
C ALA A 414 5.69 1.56 35.89
N GLY A 415 4.93 1.50 34.79
CA GLY A 415 3.66 2.21 34.62
C GLY A 415 3.78 3.73 34.47
N LYS A 416 4.99 4.26 34.24
CA LYS A 416 5.26 5.72 34.26
C LYS A 416 5.13 6.40 32.90
N ASP A 417 5.13 5.62 31.83
CA ASP A 417 5.22 6.12 30.44
C ASP A 417 3.95 5.86 29.60
N LEU A 418 2.82 5.55 30.23
CA LEU A 418 1.54 5.38 29.55
C LEU A 418 0.49 6.31 30.15
N PRO A 419 -0.37 6.95 29.33
CA PRO A 419 -1.51 7.71 29.82
C PRO A 419 -2.51 6.77 30.52
N ASP A 420 -3.16 7.24 31.57
CA ASP A 420 -4.13 6.44 32.35
C ASP A 420 -5.23 5.81 31.49
#